data_AF-A0A7S0NUK6-F1
#
_entry.id   AF-A0A7S0NUK6-F1
#
_cell.length_a   1.000
_cell.length_b   1.000
_cell.length_c   1.000
_cell.angle_alpha   90.00
_cell.angle_beta   90.00
_cell.angle_gamma   90.00
#
_symmetry.space_group_name_H-M   'P 1'
#
loop_
_entity.id
_entity.type
_entity.pdbx_description
1 polymer ?
#
loop_
_entity_poly.entity_id
_entity_poly.type
_entity_poly.pdbx_seq_one_letter_code
_entity_poly.pdbx_strand_id
1 'polypeptide(L)'
;PLRSTDGGESWVELTSASPLFKYGATFDGSLSWSGRTLVLSGGDLSAIERATYGTAVWKSANDGAEWVDETGDLVTVSPGAGVWYESDFYLVTRGEGVAVKRGFEAAPIRKRHGLV
;
A
#
# COMPACT_ATOMS: atom_id res chain seq x y z
N PRO A 1 -11.82 1.14 -7.31
CA PRO A 1 -11.66 2.39 -6.52
C PRO A 1 -11.52 3.58 -7.47
N LEU A 2 -11.86 4.78 -7.01
CA LEU A 2 -11.72 6.03 -7.77
C LEU A 2 -10.63 6.90 -7.15
N ARG A 3 -9.96 7.71 -7.99
CA ARG A 3 -8.94 8.68 -7.57
C ARG A 3 -9.23 10.04 -8.19
N SER A 4 -9.00 11.10 -7.41
CA SER A 4 -8.99 12.48 -7.89
C SER A 4 -7.61 13.10 -7.65
N THR A 5 -7.20 14.02 -8.52
CA THR A 5 -5.99 14.85 -8.38
C THR A 5 -6.30 16.34 -8.34
N ASP A 6 -7.58 16.71 -8.37
CA ASP A 6 -8.09 18.08 -8.50
C ASP A 6 -9.05 18.43 -7.35
N GLY A 7 -8.91 17.77 -6.20
CA GLY A 7 -9.75 18.04 -5.03
C GLY A 7 -11.19 17.52 -5.17
N GLY A 8 -11.45 16.64 -6.13
CA GLY A 8 -12.72 15.94 -6.32
C GLY A 8 -13.58 16.48 -7.46
N GLU A 9 -13.06 17.40 -8.27
CA GLU A 9 -13.75 17.90 -9.47
C GLU A 9 -13.90 16.80 -10.53
N SER A 10 -12.88 15.94 -10.68
CA SER A 10 -12.93 14.77 -11.54
C SER A 10 -12.38 13.52 -10.85
N TRP A 11 -12.88 12.36 -11.29
CA TRP A 11 -12.55 11.05 -10.74
C TRP A 11 -12.20 10.10 -11.87
N VAL A 12 -11.06 9.42 -11.73
CA VAL A 12 -10.62 8.38 -12.67
C VAL A 12 -10.62 7.02 -11.98
N GLU A 13 -10.92 5.98 -12.75
CA GLU A 13 -10.80 4.61 -12.27
C GLU A 13 -9.34 4.28 -11.97
N LEU A 14 -9.12 3.69 -10.80
CA LEU A 14 -7.82 3.23 -10.35
C LEU A 14 -7.74 1.71 -10.53
N THR A 15 -7.46 1.28 -11.76
CA THR A 15 -7.48 -0.14 -12.16
C THR A 15 -6.42 -0.96 -11.43
N SER A 16 -5.23 -0.39 -11.21
CA SER A 16 -4.12 -1.06 -10.52
C SER A 16 -4.52 -1.53 -9.12
N ALA A 17 -5.30 -0.73 -8.37
CA ALA A 17 -5.79 -1.07 -7.03
C ALA A 17 -7.17 -1.76 -7.02
N SER A 18 -7.73 -2.12 -8.19
CA SER A 18 -9.02 -2.81 -8.24
C SER A 18 -9.08 -4.14 -7.48
N PRO A 19 -8.00 -4.96 -7.39
CA PRO A 19 -8.06 -6.23 -6.65
C PRO A 19 -8.36 -6.07 -5.16
N LEU A 20 -7.96 -4.94 -4.53
CA LEU A 20 -8.24 -4.64 -3.12
C LEU A 20 -9.74 -4.55 -2.80
N PHE A 21 -10.57 -4.26 -3.81
CA PHE A 21 -12.01 -4.02 -3.66
C PHE A 21 -12.85 -5.06 -4.41
N LYS A 22 -12.24 -6.16 -4.87
CA LYS A 22 -12.92 -7.22 -5.63
C LYS A 22 -14.14 -7.78 -4.91
N TYR A 23 -14.12 -7.79 -3.59
CA TYR A 23 -15.19 -8.33 -2.74
C TYR A 23 -16.06 -7.24 -2.09
N GLY A 24 -16.01 -6.02 -2.62
CA GLY A 24 -16.72 -4.87 -2.10
C GLY A 24 -15.85 -3.98 -1.22
N ALA A 25 -16.49 -3.05 -0.50
CA ALA A 25 -15.83 -2.08 0.37
C ALA A 25 -15.59 -2.66 1.78
N THR A 26 -14.95 -3.83 1.85
CA THR A 26 -14.67 -4.56 3.09
C THR A 26 -13.24 -4.36 3.60
N PHE A 27 -12.43 -3.61 2.85
CA PHE A 27 -11.06 -3.32 3.18
C PHE A 27 -10.97 -2.24 4.26
N ASP A 28 -10.38 -2.58 5.40
CA ASP A 28 -9.99 -1.64 6.44
C ASP A 28 -8.46 -1.49 6.41
N GLY A 29 -7.99 -0.26 6.32
CA GLY A 29 -6.56 0.00 6.17
C GLY A 29 -6.16 1.44 6.38
N SER A 30 -4.85 1.63 6.46
CA SER A 30 -4.21 2.92 6.65
C SER A 30 -3.36 3.29 5.44
N LEU A 31 -3.29 4.59 5.18
CA LEU A 31 -2.37 5.19 4.20
C LEU A 31 -1.19 5.82 4.95
N SER A 32 0.02 5.61 4.44
CA SER A 32 1.24 6.15 5.04
C SER A 32 2.23 6.60 3.97
N TRP A 33 2.87 7.75 4.18
CA TRP A 33 3.76 8.40 3.21
C TRP A 33 5.20 8.47 3.70
N SER A 34 6.16 8.19 2.82
CA SER A 34 7.57 8.60 2.94
C SER A 34 8.15 8.95 1.57
N GLY A 35 8.79 10.12 1.47
CA GLY A 35 9.31 10.64 0.21
C GLY A 35 8.20 10.72 -0.86
N ARG A 36 8.40 10.01 -1.99
CA ARG A 36 7.39 9.86 -3.06
C ARG A 36 6.56 8.58 -2.97
N THR A 37 6.68 7.86 -1.86
CA THR A 37 6.12 6.53 -1.67
C THR A 37 4.88 6.63 -0.80
N LEU A 38 3.76 6.15 -1.31
CA LEU A 38 2.54 5.96 -0.57
C LEU A 38 2.31 4.47 -0.37
N VAL A 39 2.05 4.07 0.87
CA VAL A 39 1.74 2.69 1.24
C VAL A 39 0.31 2.61 1.74
N LEU A 40 -0.39 1.60 1.27
CA LEU A 40 -1.68 1.14 1.78
C LEU A 40 -1.44 -0.19 2.49
N SER A 41 -1.72 -0.23 3.78
CA SER A 41 -1.59 -1.45 4.59
C SER A 41 -2.85 -1.67 5.41
N GLY A 42 -3.36 -2.90 5.40
CA GLY A 42 -4.62 -3.21 6.06
C GLY A 42 -5.10 -4.61 5.73
N GLY A 43 -6.36 -4.88 6.00
CA GLY A 43 -6.96 -6.18 5.76
C GLY A 43 -8.35 -6.11 5.14
N ASP A 44 -8.64 -7.06 4.26
CA ASP A 44 -10.00 -7.38 3.87
C ASP A 44 -10.67 -8.16 4.99
N LEU A 45 -11.59 -7.51 5.70
CA LEU A 45 -12.30 -8.07 6.85
C LEU A 45 -13.20 -9.26 6.47
N SER A 46 -13.60 -9.35 5.21
CA SER A 46 -14.44 -10.45 4.71
C SER A 46 -13.64 -11.68 4.28
N ALA A 47 -12.30 -11.62 4.27
CA ALA A 47 -11.44 -12.73 3.86
C ALA A 47 -11.61 -13.98 4.73
N ILE A 48 -11.98 -13.80 6.00
CA ILE A 48 -12.20 -14.90 6.95
C ILE A 48 -13.37 -15.80 6.50
N GLU A 49 -14.45 -15.21 5.98
CA GLU A 49 -15.63 -15.95 5.51
C GLU A 49 -15.32 -16.77 4.25
N ARG A 50 -14.32 -16.34 3.48
CA ARG A 50 -13.84 -17.04 2.28
C ARG A 50 -12.68 -17.99 2.55
N ALA A 51 -12.20 -18.08 3.79
CA ALA A 51 -11.00 -18.83 4.16
C ALA A 51 -9.76 -18.46 3.33
N THR A 52 -9.58 -17.17 3.04
CA THR A 52 -8.41 -16.63 2.31
C THR A 52 -7.58 -15.69 3.18
N TYR A 53 -6.33 -15.44 2.80
CA TYR A 53 -5.53 -14.39 3.43
C TYR A 53 -6.18 -13.02 3.24
N GLY A 54 -6.31 -12.27 4.33
CA GLY A 54 -6.93 -10.94 4.34
C GLY A 54 -5.95 -9.79 4.31
N THR A 55 -4.68 -10.01 4.63
CA THR A 55 -3.68 -8.93 4.71
C THR A 55 -3.35 -8.37 3.33
N ALA A 56 -3.13 -7.07 3.25
CA ALA A 56 -2.62 -6.39 2.07
C ALA A 56 -1.56 -5.36 2.46
N VAL A 57 -0.44 -5.34 1.74
CA VAL A 57 0.53 -4.24 1.73
C VAL A 57 0.80 -3.87 0.29
N TRP A 58 0.38 -2.67 -0.09
CA TRP A 58 0.45 -2.17 -1.46
C TRP A 58 1.21 -0.86 -1.47
N LYS A 59 1.95 -0.62 -2.55
CA LYS A 59 2.82 0.55 -2.69
C LYS A 59 2.53 1.30 -3.98
N SER A 60 2.50 2.62 -3.88
CA SER A 60 2.54 3.53 -5.01
C SER A 60 3.79 4.42 -4.92
N ALA A 61 4.40 4.69 -6.07
CA ALA A 61 5.54 5.60 -6.19
C ALA A 61 5.24 6.78 -7.11
N ASN A 62 3.97 7.05 -7.43
CA ASN A 62 3.53 8.06 -8.39
C ASN A 62 2.20 8.70 -7.96
N ASP A 63 2.15 9.19 -6.73
CA ASP A 63 1.01 9.93 -6.17
C ASP A 63 -0.30 9.14 -6.22
N GLY A 64 -0.21 7.82 -6.00
CA GLY A 64 -1.36 6.92 -5.96
C GLY A 64 -1.97 6.59 -7.33
N ALA A 65 -1.31 6.91 -8.44
CA ALA A 65 -1.81 6.60 -9.79
C ALA A 65 -1.66 5.12 -10.14
N GLU A 66 -0.55 4.50 -9.74
CA GLU A 66 -0.29 3.07 -9.90
C GLU A 66 0.08 2.46 -8.58
N TRP A 67 -0.40 1.24 -8.36
CA TRP A 67 -0.16 0.47 -7.15
C TRP A 67 0.39 -0.91 -7.50
N VAL A 68 1.35 -1.35 -6.69
CA VAL A 68 1.98 -2.66 -6.76
C VAL A 68 1.60 -3.42 -5.49
N ASP A 69 1.13 -4.66 -5.66
CA ASP A 69 0.92 -5.59 -4.56
C ASP A 69 2.27 -6.10 -4.05
N GLU A 70 2.55 -5.80 -2.79
CA GLU A 70 3.79 -6.16 -2.11
C GLU A 70 3.48 -7.14 -0.97
N THR A 71 2.34 -7.82 -0.98
CA THR A 71 1.87 -8.64 0.16
C THR A 71 2.61 -9.99 0.29
N GLY A 72 3.22 -10.49 -0.79
CA GLY A 72 3.55 -11.91 -0.98
C GLY A 72 4.51 -12.57 0.03
N ASP A 73 5.17 -11.82 0.91
CA ASP A 73 6.05 -12.34 1.98
C ASP A 73 5.38 -12.34 3.37
N LEU A 74 4.11 -11.94 3.47
CA LEU A 74 3.34 -11.91 4.71
C LEU A 74 2.43 -13.14 4.80
N VAL A 75 2.39 -13.78 5.96
CA VAL A 75 1.49 -14.93 6.22
C VAL A 75 0.48 -14.67 7.34
N THR A 76 0.41 -13.43 7.83
CA THR A 76 -0.60 -13.01 8.81
C THR A 76 -1.96 -12.74 8.16
N VAL A 77 -3.03 -12.89 8.94
CA VAL A 77 -4.39 -12.43 8.61
C VAL A 77 -4.84 -11.25 9.47
N SER A 78 -3.93 -10.71 10.29
CA SER A 78 -4.23 -9.66 11.26
C SER A 78 -3.18 -8.56 11.22
N PRO A 79 -3.18 -7.75 10.15
CA PRO A 79 -2.30 -6.59 10.07
C PRO A 79 -2.72 -5.54 11.10
N GLY A 80 -1.72 -4.86 11.64
CA GLY A 80 -1.86 -3.75 12.57
C GLY A 80 -1.34 -2.45 11.94
N ALA A 81 -0.86 -1.55 12.80
CA ALA A 81 -0.32 -0.28 12.36
C ALA A 81 0.97 -0.47 11.55
N GLY A 82 1.12 0.36 10.52
CA GLY A 82 2.33 0.47 9.71
C GLY A 82 3.05 1.79 9.98
N VAL A 83 4.39 1.76 10.06
CA VAL A 83 5.21 2.94 10.33
C VAL A 83 6.50 2.91 9.52
N TRP A 84 6.96 4.08 9.10
CA TRP A 84 8.24 4.25 8.42
C TRP A 84 9.38 4.39 9.42
N TYR A 85 10.53 3.83 9.08
CA TYR A 85 11.81 4.20 9.69
C TYR A 85 12.89 4.12 8.62
N GLU A 86 13.53 5.26 8.36
CA GLU A 86 14.40 5.45 7.20
C GLU A 86 13.68 5.00 5.91
N SER A 87 14.33 4.20 5.06
CA SER A 87 13.74 3.68 3.81
C SER A 87 12.84 2.46 4.02
N ASP A 88 12.68 1.99 5.25
CA ASP A 88 11.98 0.74 5.56
C ASP A 88 10.56 1.01 6.06
N PHE A 89 9.65 0.08 5.75
CA PHE A 89 8.28 0.10 6.26
C PHE A 89 8.05 -1.08 7.20
N TYR A 90 7.74 -0.78 8.45
CA TYR A 90 7.47 -1.76 9.50
C TYR A 90 5.97 -1.93 9.65
N LEU A 91 5.51 -3.18 9.73
CA LEU A 91 4.12 -3.54 9.93
C LEU A 91 3.98 -4.40 11.17
N VAL A 92 3.19 -3.95 12.14
CA VAL A 92 2.83 -4.80 13.28
C VAL A 92 1.84 -5.85 12.80
N THR A 93 2.04 -7.10 13.19
CA THR A 93 1.10 -8.20 12.95
C THR A 93 0.65 -8.78 14.29
N ARG A 94 -0.63 -9.15 14.39
CA ARG A 94 -1.14 -9.82 15.59
C ARG A 94 -0.86 -11.31 15.46
N GLY A 95 0.32 -11.73 15.91
CA GLY A 95 0.73 -13.15 15.94
C GLY A 95 2.20 -13.40 15.59
N GLU A 96 2.81 -12.56 14.76
CA GLU A 96 4.20 -12.75 14.29
C GLU A 96 5.14 -11.61 14.73
N GLY A 97 4.60 -10.63 15.46
CA GLY A 97 5.36 -9.48 15.94
C GLY A 97 5.42 -8.38 14.88
N VAL A 98 6.62 -8.07 14.42
CA VAL A 98 6.85 -6.96 13.47
C VAL A 98 7.46 -7.52 12.18
N ALA A 99 6.74 -7.34 11.08
CA ALA A 99 7.25 -7.57 9.73
C ALA A 99 7.91 -6.29 9.19
N VAL A 100 8.85 -6.44 8.26
CA VAL A 100 9.55 -5.29 7.65
C VAL A 100 9.67 -5.46 6.14
N LYS A 101 9.35 -4.38 5.43
CA LYS A 101 9.70 -4.17 4.03
C LYS A 101 10.97 -3.34 3.98
N ARG A 102 12.08 -3.96 3.60
CA ARG A 102 13.40 -3.32 3.52
C ARG A 102 13.55 -2.53 2.21
N GLY A 103 14.14 -1.34 2.27
CA GLY A 103 14.37 -0.48 1.11
C GLY A 103 13.07 -0.20 0.34
N PHE A 104 11.96 -0.03 1.08
CA PHE A 104 10.62 0.05 0.51
C PHE A 104 10.30 1.42 -0.07
N GLU A 105 10.96 2.47 0.41
CA GLU A 105 10.88 3.80 -0.16
C GLU A 105 11.44 3.83 -1.60
N ALA A 106 10.64 4.32 -2.53
CA ALA A 106 11.03 4.50 -3.92
C ALA A 106 12.18 5.51 -4.04
N ALA A 107 13.15 5.17 -4.89
CA ALA A 107 14.31 6.02 -5.11
C ALA A 107 13.91 7.43 -5.58
N PRO A 108 14.70 8.47 -5.21
CA PRO A 108 14.48 9.81 -5.71
C PRO A 108 14.59 9.88 -7.24
N ILE A 109 13.82 10.76 -7.88
CA ILE A 109 14.04 11.07 -9.30
C ILE A 109 15.43 11.72 -9.42
N ARG A 110 16.38 11.01 -10.04
CA ARG A 110 17.66 11.63 -10.40
C ARG A 110 17.40 12.68 -11.49
N LYS A 111 17.51 13.95 -11.16
CA LYS A 111 17.66 15.00 -12.19
C LYS A 111 18.95 14.70 -12.93
N ARG A 112 18.85 14.34 -14.22
CA ARG A 112 20.00 14.35 -15.12
C ARG A 112 20.48 15.80 -15.19
N HIS A 113 21.51 16.12 -14.42
CA HIS A 113 22.26 17.34 -14.64
C HIS A 113 22.98 17.13 -15.97
N GLY A 114 22.47 17.76 -17.03
CA GLY A 114 23.19 17.85 -18.28
C GLY A 114 24.53 18.53 -17.99
N LEU A 115 25.62 17.87 -18.36
CA LEU A 115 26.88 18.56 -18.57
C LEU A 115 26.61 19.61 -19.66
N VAL A 116 26.71 20.88 -19.26
CA VAL A 116 26.87 22.01 -20.18
C VAL A 116 28.35 22.07 -20.56
#